data_AF-A0A9X2AXP5-F1
#
_entry.id   AF-A0A9X2AXP5-F1
#
_cell.length_a   1.000
_cell.length_b   1.000
_cell.length_c   1.000
_cell.angle_alpha   90.00
_cell.angle_beta   90.00
_cell.angle_gamma   90.00
#
_symmetry.space_group_name_H-M   'P 1'
#
loop_
_entity.id
_entity.type
_entity.pdbx_description
1 polymer ?
#
loop_
_entity_poly.entity_id
_entity_poly.type
_entity_poly.pdbx_seq_one_letter_code
_entity_poly.pdbx_strand_id
1 'polypeptide(L)'
;MAQTSLAIYLKVGNHSLPLANAPALTEQECLEAWNNATSAKKETSYTLVQTESGEHFDAKLIDMAVVTDLLHQWDLVDDMMMLDTQDLDVYW
;
A
#
# COMPACT_ATOMS: atom_id res chain seq x y z
N MET A 1 -12.99 -19.52 -6.47
CA MET A 1 -11.74 -18.83 -6.82
C MET A 1 -11.47 -17.86 -5.69
N ALA A 2 -10.30 -17.89 -5.10
CA ALA A 2 -9.95 -16.96 -4.03
C ALA A 2 -9.82 -15.55 -4.63
N GLN A 3 -10.27 -14.53 -3.90
CA GLN A 3 -10.19 -13.14 -4.37
C GLN A 3 -8.90 -12.52 -3.84
N THR A 4 -7.99 -12.18 -4.74
CA THR A 4 -6.73 -11.51 -4.41
C THR A 4 -6.92 -10.00 -4.43
N SER A 5 -6.37 -9.30 -3.43
CA SER A 5 -6.47 -7.84 -3.33
C SER A 5 -5.17 -7.25 -2.79
N LEU A 6 -4.89 -5.99 -3.14
CA LEU A 6 -3.70 -5.25 -2.73
C LEU A 6 -4.06 -4.10 -1.79
N ALA A 7 -3.22 -3.87 -0.80
CA ALA A 7 -3.35 -2.77 0.15
C ALA A 7 -1.99 -2.18 0.51
N ILE A 8 -1.92 -0.86 0.68
CA ILE A 8 -0.73 -0.15 1.12
C ILE A 8 -0.92 0.24 2.58
N TYR A 9 0.09 -0.03 3.40
CA TYR A 9 0.12 0.35 4.80
C TYR A 9 1.29 1.30 5.08
N LEU A 10 1.05 2.29 5.95
CA LEU A 10 2.07 3.17 6.51
C LEU A 10 2.42 2.71 7.93
N LYS A 11 3.69 2.41 8.17
CA LYS A 11 4.28 2.12 9.48
C LYS A 11 4.50 3.44 10.23
N VAL A 12 3.86 3.57 11.38
CA VAL A 12 4.01 4.69 12.33
C VAL A 12 4.41 4.10 13.68
N GLY A 13 5.69 4.24 14.05
CA GLY A 13 6.25 3.56 15.22
C GLY A 13 6.14 2.04 15.12
N ASN A 14 5.44 1.42 16.07
CA ASN A 14 5.16 -0.02 16.12
C ASN A 14 3.81 -0.42 15.51
N HIS A 15 3.10 0.53 14.89
CA HIS A 15 1.77 0.32 14.31
C HIS A 15 1.82 0.43 12.78
N SER A 16 0.88 -0.25 12.11
CA SER A 16 0.65 -0.12 10.68
C SER A 16 -0.76 0.44 10.46
N LEU A 17 -0.86 1.53 9.71
CA LEU A 17 -2.11 2.18 9.34
C LEU A 17 -2.42 1.88 7.88
N PRO A 18 -3.65 1.47 7.52
CA PRO A 18 -4.04 1.31 6.13
C PRO A 18 -4.03 2.68 5.45
N LEU A 19 -3.24 2.81 4.39
CA LEU A 19 -3.11 4.04 3.60
C LEU A 19 -4.08 4.02 2.41
N ALA A 20 -4.12 2.91 1.67
CA ALA A 20 -4.98 2.75 0.51
C ALA A 20 -5.25 1.27 0.23
N ASN A 21 -6.43 0.96 -0.32
CA ASN A 21 -6.74 -0.36 -0.85
C ASN A 21 -6.93 -0.22 -2.36
N ALA A 22 -6.40 -1.16 -3.12
CA ALA A 22 -6.69 -1.24 -4.53
C ALA A 22 -8.21 -1.38 -4.73
N PRO A 23 -8.78 -0.77 -5.79
CA PRO A 23 -10.17 -1.00 -6.18
C PRO A 23 -10.37 -2.49 -6.52
N ALA A 24 -11.59 -2.88 -6.88
CA ALA A 24 -11.90 -4.26 -7.26
C ALA A 24 -11.15 -4.66 -8.56
N LEU A 25 -9.89 -5.06 -8.41
CA LEU A 25 -9.01 -5.54 -9.46
C LEU A 25 -9.33 -7.01 -9.75
N THR A 26 -9.14 -7.40 -11.01
CA THR A 26 -9.05 -8.81 -11.38
C THR A 26 -7.78 -9.43 -10.80
N GLU A 27 -7.74 -10.76 -10.70
CA GLU A 27 -6.55 -11.49 -10.23
C GLU A 27 -5.30 -11.16 -11.05
N GLN A 28 -5.45 -11.03 -12.37
CA GLN A 28 -4.36 -10.66 -13.27
C GLN A 28 -3.85 -9.24 -13.00
N GLU A 29 -4.73 -8.25 -12.84
CA GLU A 29 -4.33 -6.87 -12.52
C GLU A 29 -3.64 -6.77 -11.16
N CYS A 30 -4.11 -7.54 -10.17
CA CYS A 30 -3.43 -7.67 -8.87
C CYS A 30 -2.01 -8.21 -9.03
N LEU A 31 -1.83 -9.28 -9.81
CA LEU A 31 -0.51 -9.88 -10.05
C LEU A 31 0.41 -8.92 -10.82
N GLU A 32 -0.10 -8.21 -11.81
CA GLU A 32 0.66 -7.22 -12.59
C GLU A 32 1.10 -6.05 -11.70
N ALA A 33 0.20 -5.45 -10.93
CA ALA A 33 0.53 -4.37 -10.00
C ALA A 33 1.55 -4.83 -8.94
N TRP A 34 1.38 -6.04 -8.39
CA TRP A 34 2.32 -6.62 -7.45
C TRP A 34 3.72 -6.81 -8.06
N ASN A 35 3.81 -7.40 -9.25
CA ASN A 35 5.09 -7.69 -9.90
C ASN A 35 5.81 -6.41 -10.34
N ASN A 36 5.07 -5.38 -10.75
CA ASN A 36 5.62 -4.09 -11.12
C ASN A 36 6.06 -3.28 -9.89
N ALA A 37 5.43 -3.47 -8.73
CA ALA A 37 5.84 -2.85 -7.48
C ALA A 37 7.21 -3.39 -7.02
N THR A 38 8.24 -2.57 -7.23
CA THR A 38 9.61 -2.91 -6.87
C THR A 38 9.81 -2.84 -5.36
N SER A 39 10.38 -3.90 -4.78
CA SER A 39 10.74 -3.93 -3.37
C SER A 39 11.81 -2.88 -3.05
N ALA A 40 11.60 -2.13 -1.96
CA ALA A 40 12.57 -1.19 -1.45
C ALA A 40 13.85 -1.92 -1.02
N LYS A 41 15.00 -1.29 -1.30
CA LYS A 41 16.33 -1.82 -0.91
C LYS A 41 16.76 -1.40 0.50
N LYS A 42 16.01 -0.50 1.12
CA LYS A 42 16.24 0.06 2.46
C LYS A 42 14.95 -0.03 3.26
N GLU A 43 15.04 0.15 4.58
CA GLU A 43 13.84 0.25 5.41
C GLU A 43 13.04 1.48 4.99
N THR A 44 11.74 1.28 4.76
CA THR A 44 10.77 2.33 4.43
C THR A 44 9.57 2.22 5.36
N SER A 45 8.81 3.30 5.45
CA SER A 45 7.56 3.29 6.21
C SER A 45 6.39 2.66 5.44
N TYR A 46 6.58 2.19 4.20
CA TYR A 46 5.46 1.74 3.37
C TYR A 46 5.57 0.26 3.04
N THR A 47 4.47 -0.44 3.24
CA THR A 47 4.36 -1.87 2.95
C THR A 47 3.21 -2.09 1.99
N LEU A 48 3.48 -2.75 0.86
CA LEU A 48 2.46 -3.30 -0.01
C LEU A 48 2.14 -4.70 0.49
N VAL A 49 0.86 -4.98 0.72
CA VAL A 49 0.34 -6.24 1.23
C VAL A 49 -0.58 -6.85 0.19
N GLN A 50 -0.36 -8.11 -0.12
CA GLN A 50 -1.25 -8.96 -0.88
C GLN A 50 -2.10 -9.78 0.08
N THR A 51 -3.41 -9.73 -0.15
CA THR A 51 -4.40 -10.49 0.60
C THR A 51 -5.11 -11.46 -0.32
N GLU A 52 -5.44 -12.64 0.19
CA GLU A 52 -6.23 -13.65 -0.51
C GLU A 52 -7.42 -14.02 0.39
N SER A 53 -8.65 -13.82 -0.10
CA SER A 53 -9.88 -14.07 0.68
C SER A 53 -9.93 -13.34 2.04
N GLY A 54 -9.27 -12.17 2.14
CA GLY A 54 -9.18 -11.38 3.36
C GLY A 54 -8.06 -11.78 4.32
N GLU A 55 -7.29 -12.82 4.02
CA GLU A 55 -6.10 -13.19 4.79
C GLU A 55 -4.84 -12.63 4.14
N HIS A 56 -3.91 -12.15 4.97
CA HIS A 56 -2.59 -11.72 4.50
C HIS A 56 -1.81 -12.93 3.98
N PHE A 57 -1.36 -12.84 2.73
CA PHE A 57 -0.60 -13.91 2.09
C PHE A 57 0.85 -13.51 1.77
N ASP A 58 1.10 -12.27 1.34
CA ASP A 58 2.45 -11.78 1.05
C ASP A 58 2.59 -10.27 1.30
N ALA A 59 3.80 -9.80 1.60
CA ALA A 59 4.10 -8.39 1.82
C ALA A 59 5.51 -8.01 1.37
N LYS A 60 5.66 -6.80 0.83
CA LYS A 60 6.97 -6.22 0.51
C LYS A 60 7.04 -4.75 0.94
N LEU A 61 8.22 -4.34 1.39
CA LEU A 61 8.51 -2.92 1.61
C LEU A 61 8.60 -2.23 0.25
N ILE A 62 8.01 -1.04 0.14
CA ILE A 62 8.04 -0.22 -1.08
C ILE A 62 8.47 1.21 -0.75
N ASP A 63 9.07 1.88 -1.73
CA ASP A 63 9.45 3.29 -1.60
C ASP A 63 8.26 4.21 -1.91
N MET A 64 8.32 5.47 -1.44
CA MET A 64 7.29 6.50 -1.70
C MET A 64 6.97 6.66 -3.20
N ALA A 65 7.97 6.51 -4.07
CA ALA A 65 7.77 6.57 -5.52
C ALA A 65 6.83 5.47 -6.00
N VAL A 66 7.03 4.23 -5.52
CA VAL A 66 6.16 3.08 -5.86
C VAL A 66 4.76 3.27 -5.26
N VAL A 67 4.65 3.81 -4.04
CA VAL A 67 3.35 4.17 -3.45
C VAL A 67 2.61 5.14 -4.37
N THR A 68 3.30 6.21 -4.79
CA THR A 68 2.73 7.24 -5.65
C THR A 68 2.28 6.66 -6.99
N ASP A 69 3.09 5.80 -7.61
CA ASP A 69 2.75 5.15 -8.88
C ASP A 69 1.52 4.24 -8.75
N LEU A 70 1.44 3.46 -7.66
CA LEU A 70 0.29 2.59 -7.38
C LEU A 70 -0.99 3.40 -7.16
N LEU A 71 -0.92 4.50 -6.41
CA LEU A 71 -2.07 5.37 -6.19
C LEU A 71 -2.55 6.02 -7.49
N HIS A 72 -1.63 6.42 -8.38
CA HIS A 72 -1.99 6.88 -9.73
C HIS A 72 -2.66 5.77 -10.54
N GLN A 73 -2.11 4.56 -10.51
CA GLN A 73 -2.69 3.43 -11.23
C GLN A 73 -4.09 3.06 -10.71
N TRP A 74 -4.35 3.27 -9.42
CA TRP A 74 -5.63 2.97 -8.78
C TRP A 74 -6.63 4.14 -8.79
N ASP A 75 -6.25 5.28 -9.37
CA ASP A 75 -7.06 6.52 -9.38
C ASP A 75 -7.40 7.03 -7.96
N LEU A 76 -6.46 6.86 -7.01
CA LEU A 76 -6.59 7.22 -5.59
C LEU A 76 -5.73 8.44 -5.19
N VAL A 77 -5.21 9.18 -6.17
CA VAL A 77 -4.27 10.29 -5.94
C VAL A 77 -4.97 11.47 -5.28
N ASP A 78 -6.23 11.72 -5.64
CA ASP A 78 -7.04 12.80 -5.07
C ASP A 78 -7.43 12.52 -3.60
N ASP A 79 -7.49 11.25 -3.20
CA ASP A 79 -7.74 10.85 -1.80
C ASP A 79 -6.49 11.04 -0.91
N MET A 80 -5.30 11.20 -1.51
CA MET A 80 -4.04 11.38 -0.79
C MET A 80 -3.75 12.84 -0.36
N MET A 81 -4.75 13.74 -0.45
CA MET A 81 -4.62 15.15 -0.01
C MET A 81 -4.90 15.39 1.48
N MET A 82 -5.10 14.35 2.30
CA MET A 82 -5.54 14.52 3.71
C MET A 82 -4.73 13.70 4.74
N LEU A 83 -3.42 13.53 4.53
CA LEU A 83 -2.51 13.36 5.67
C LEU A 83 -1.80 14.70 5.89
N ASP A 84 -2.58 15.65 6.41
CA ASP A 84 -2.05 16.91 6.94
C ASP A 84 -1.00 16.52 7.98
N THR A 85 0.26 16.84 7.70
CA THR A 85 1.42 16.55 8.55
C THR A 85 1.37 17.26 9.90
N GLN A 86 0.29 17.98 10.19
CA GLN A 86 0.00 18.62 11.48
C GLN A 86 -0.39 17.63 12.59
N ASP A 87 -0.81 16.40 12.28
CA ASP A 87 -1.13 15.39 13.31
C ASP A 87 0.04 14.45 13.68
N LEU A 88 1.22 14.61 13.06
CA LEU A 88 2.43 13.85 13.42
C LEU A 88 3.21 14.43 14.60
N ASP A 89 2.71 15.50 15.23
CA ASP A 89 3.33 16.15 16.39
C ASP A 89 2.89 15.57 17.75
N VAL A 90 2.25 14.40 17.79
CA VAL A 90 1.88 13.75 19.05
C VAL A 90 2.53 12.37 19.17
N TYR A 91 3.24 12.21 20.30
CA TYR A 91 3.97 11.03 20.79
C TYR A 91 5.48 10.98 20.51
N TRP A 92 6.18 11.91 21.17
CA TRP A 92 7.50 11.63 21.78
C TRP A 92 7.35 10.66 22.96
#